data_AF-R7SPN0-F1
#
_entry.id   AF-R7SPN0-F1
#
_cell.length_a   1.000
_cell.length_b   1.000
_cell.length_c   1.000
_cell.angle_alpha   90.00
_cell.angle_beta   90.00
_cell.angle_gamma   90.00
#
_symmetry.space_group_name_H-M   'P 1'
#
loop_
_entity.id
_entity.type
_entity.pdbx_description
1 polymer ?
#
loop_
_entity_poly.entity_id
_entity_poly.type
_entity_poly.pdbx_seq_one_letter_code
_entity_poly.pdbx_strand_id
1 'polypeptide(L)'
;MLQFLFLVFTPISRLILLVVNQLRLHPSAATSLEPVTSRLLIPEAVDAPVENSSPPLPAEPISENRAQTALPPIWDDPQLSPKIKMACAVAREAGFRYIWIDSCCIDKVSSSELSEAINSMYAWYGDADICHTYLADVPPGDAPHSEDSSFRESRWFRRGWTLQELIAPAELMII
;
A
#
# COMPACT_ATOMS: atom_id res chain seq x y z
N MET A 1 -17.73 2.40 13.39
CA MET A 1 -16.71 3.33 12.86
C MET A 1 -15.34 2.70 13.12
N LEU A 2 -14.66 2.21 12.08
CA LEU A 2 -13.41 1.45 12.21
C LEU A 2 -12.35 2.24 12.98
N GLN A 3 -11.87 1.65 14.08
CA GLN A 3 -10.52 1.87 14.61
C GLN A 3 -9.56 1.31 13.55
N PHE A 4 -8.51 2.08 13.28
CA PHE A 4 -7.70 1.94 12.08
C PHE A 4 -6.49 1.08 12.41
N LEU A 5 -6.42 -0.13 11.85
CA LEU A 5 -5.26 -1.03 11.95
C LEU A 5 -4.48 -0.98 10.65
N PHE A 6 -3.17 -0.77 10.74
CA PHE A 6 -2.28 -0.90 9.58
C PHE A 6 -1.06 -1.73 9.95
N LEU A 7 -0.55 -2.43 8.94
CA LEU A 7 0.59 -3.33 9.06
C LEU A 7 1.81 -2.67 8.46
N VAL A 8 2.96 -2.95 9.04
CA VAL A 8 4.23 -2.39 8.60
C VAL A 8 5.26 -3.49 8.42
N PHE A 9 6.07 -3.36 7.37
CA PHE A 9 7.04 -4.37 6.94
C PHE A 9 8.40 -3.71 6.63
N THR A 10 9.47 -4.31 7.16
CA THR A 10 10.85 -3.82 7.12
C THR A 10 11.56 -4.31 5.87
N PRO A 11 11.53 -5.59 5.49
CA PRO A 11 11.90 -5.93 4.13
C PRO A 11 10.68 -5.79 3.22
N ILE A 12 10.84 -5.03 2.13
CA ILE A 12 9.81 -4.92 1.08
C ILE A 12 9.40 -6.29 0.54
N SER A 13 10.27 -7.31 0.63
CA SER A 13 9.95 -8.67 0.23
C SER A 13 8.78 -9.28 1.02
N ARG A 14 8.60 -8.93 2.31
CA ARG A 14 7.44 -9.39 3.09
C ARG A 14 6.15 -8.70 2.63
N LEU A 15 6.21 -7.41 2.36
CA LEU A 15 5.07 -6.69 1.77
C LEU A 15 4.73 -7.23 0.37
N ILE A 16 5.74 -7.44 -0.47
CA ILE A 16 5.55 -8.04 -1.79
C ILE A 16 4.97 -9.44 -1.64
N LEU A 17 5.43 -10.24 -0.68
CA LEU A 17 4.86 -11.56 -0.44
C LEU A 17 3.40 -11.47 -0.01
N LEU A 18 3.05 -10.51 0.85
CA LEU A 18 1.67 -10.25 1.23
C LEU A 18 0.83 -9.87 0.01
N VAL A 19 1.30 -8.92 -0.82
CA VAL A 19 0.61 -8.46 -2.03
C VAL A 19 0.53 -9.56 -3.09
N VAL A 20 1.59 -10.32 -3.31
CA VAL A 20 1.64 -11.45 -4.24
C VAL A 20 0.75 -12.58 -3.75
N ASN A 21 0.67 -12.82 -2.44
CA ASN A 21 -0.30 -13.75 -1.89
C ASN A 21 -1.74 -13.27 -2.15
N GLN A 22 -2.05 -11.96 -2.16
CA GLN A 22 -3.35 -11.48 -2.68
C GLN A 22 -3.51 -11.82 -4.17
N LEU A 23 -2.51 -11.48 -4.98
CA LEU A 23 -2.61 -11.57 -6.44
C LEU A 23 -2.62 -13.01 -6.96
N ARG A 24 -1.92 -13.94 -6.30
CA ARG A 24 -1.90 -15.38 -6.66
C ARG A 24 -3.24 -16.06 -6.38
N LEU A 25 -4.04 -15.53 -5.47
CA LEU A 25 -5.38 -16.03 -5.22
C LEU A 25 -6.36 -15.58 -6.33
N HIS A 26 -5.99 -14.58 -7.14
CA HIS A 26 -6.78 -14.04 -8.26
C HIS A 26 -6.04 -14.11 -9.61
N PRO A 27 -6.05 -15.26 -10.31
CA PRO A 27 -5.41 -15.37 -11.63
C PRO A 27 -6.02 -14.43 -12.70
N SER A 28 -7.19 -13.84 -12.47
CA SER A 28 -7.80 -12.88 -13.41
C SER A 28 -7.25 -11.45 -13.29
N ALA A 29 -6.58 -11.07 -12.19
CA ALA A 29 -6.02 -9.73 -11.99
C ALA A 29 -4.59 -9.58 -12.56
N ALA A 30 -3.90 -10.70 -12.84
CA ALA A 30 -2.54 -10.71 -13.39
C ALA A 30 -2.46 -10.23 -14.86
N THR A 31 -3.58 -10.10 -15.56
CA THR A 31 -3.62 -9.73 -16.99
C THR A 31 -3.53 -8.22 -17.25
N SER A 32 -3.38 -7.37 -16.23
CA SER A 32 -3.28 -5.90 -16.42
C SER A 32 -1.95 -5.27 -15.99
N LEU A 33 -0.96 -6.08 -15.60
CA LEU A 33 0.41 -5.59 -15.37
C LEU A 33 1.28 -6.03 -16.53
N GLU A 34 1.17 -5.33 -17.66
CA GLU A 34 2.21 -5.36 -18.68
C GLU A 34 3.53 -4.86 -18.06
N PRO A 35 4.63 -5.62 -18.14
CA PRO A 35 5.87 -5.23 -17.54
C PRO A 35 6.50 -4.10 -18.36
N VAL A 36 6.65 -2.92 -17.75
CA VAL A 36 7.47 -1.83 -18.29
C VAL A 36 8.95 -2.21 -18.15
N THR A 37 9.41 -3.19 -18.93
CA THR A 37 10.82 -3.62 -18.96
C THR A 37 11.39 -3.76 -20.38
N SER A 38 10.81 -3.09 -21.37
CA SER A 38 11.31 -3.14 -22.76
C SER A 38 12.01 -1.86 -23.25
N ARG A 39 12.48 -0.96 -22.37
CA ARG A 39 13.14 0.31 -22.80
C ARG A 39 14.47 0.65 -22.10
N LEU A 40 15.28 -0.34 -21.76
CA LEU A 40 16.70 -0.13 -21.43
C LEU A 40 17.57 -0.97 -22.37
N LEU A 41 17.72 -0.50 -23.60
CA LEU A 41 18.86 -0.87 -24.45
C LEU A 41 19.55 0.41 -24.91
N ILE A 42 20.80 0.53 -24.49
CA ILE A 42 21.76 1.58 -24.83
C ILE A 42 22.09 1.43 -26.32
N PRO A 43 22.06 2.49 -27.16
CA PRO A 43 22.60 2.39 -28.50
C PRO A 43 24.10 2.71 -28.50
N GLU A 44 24.91 1.74 -28.88
CA GLU A 44 26.28 1.91 -29.34
C GLU A 44 26.30 2.43 -30.79
N ALA A 45 27.44 2.96 -31.20
CA ALA A 45 27.61 3.92 -32.28
C ALA A 45 27.45 3.42 -33.74
N VAL A 46 27.31 4.43 -34.60
CA VAL A 46 27.09 4.57 -36.05
C VAL A 46 28.06 3.80 -36.95
N ASP A 47 27.58 3.33 -38.12
CA ASP A 47 28.17 3.67 -39.44
C ASP A 47 27.22 3.38 -40.62
N ALA A 48 27.21 4.28 -41.62
CA ALA A 48 26.30 4.39 -42.78
C ALA A 48 26.98 3.92 -44.11
N PRO A 49 26.51 4.22 -45.36
CA PRO A 49 25.19 4.59 -45.92
C PRO A 49 24.83 3.78 -47.22
N VAL A 50 23.68 4.03 -47.86
CA VAL A 50 23.50 4.27 -49.33
C VAL A 50 22.02 4.62 -49.66
N GLU A 51 21.86 5.62 -50.54
CA GLU A 51 20.66 6.35 -50.98
C GLU A 51 19.68 5.59 -51.90
N ASN A 52 18.37 5.96 -51.88
CA ASN A 52 17.67 6.44 -53.09
C ASN A 52 16.26 7.03 -52.82
N SER A 53 16.16 8.35 -53.01
CA SER A 53 15.10 9.23 -53.59
C SER A 53 13.60 8.83 -53.66
N SER A 54 12.71 9.65 -53.06
CA SER A 54 11.55 10.38 -53.67
C SER A 54 10.74 11.23 -52.64
N PRO A 55 9.97 12.29 -53.03
CA PRO A 55 9.58 13.45 -52.17
C PRO A 55 8.08 13.46 -51.72
N PRO A 56 7.52 14.57 -51.15
CA PRO A 56 7.77 15.22 -49.85
C PRO A 56 6.47 15.34 -48.98
N LEU A 57 6.58 15.58 -47.66
CA LEU A 57 5.45 16.07 -46.84
C LEU A 57 5.94 17.15 -45.85
N PRO A 58 5.08 18.12 -45.46
CA PRO A 58 5.50 19.31 -44.72
C PRO A 58 5.99 18.95 -43.32
N ALA A 59 7.01 19.67 -42.85
CA ALA A 59 7.55 19.52 -41.51
C ALA A 59 6.50 19.91 -40.46
N GLU A 60 5.94 18.93 -39.76
CA GLU A 60 5.32 19.15 -38.46
C GLU A 60 6.44 19.47 -37.45
N PRO A 61 6.30 20.51 -36.62
CA PRO A 61 7.34 20.89 -35.67
C PRO A 61 7.50 19.80 -34.62
N ILE A 62 8.74 19.30 -34.48
CA ILE A 62 9.13 18.43 -33.37
C ILE A 62 9.07 19.30 -32.11
N SER A 63 7.94 19.23 -31.40
CA SER A 63 7.82 19.76 -30.04
C SER A 63 8.57 18.80 -29.11
N GLU A 64 9.85 19.10 -28.89
CA GLU A 64 10.61 18.61 -27.74
C GLU A 64 9.95 19.12 -26.47
N ASN A 65 8.95 18.41 -25.98
CA ASN A 65 8.50 18.60 -24.60
C ASN A 65 7.85 17.35 -24.05
N ARG A 66 8.66 16.28 -23.91
CA ARG A 66 8.31 15.19 -22.99
C ARG A 66 8.87 15.53 -21.60
N ALA A 67 8.35 16.60 -21.00
CA ALA A 67 8.42 16.74 -19.56
C ALA A 67 7.69 15.54 -18.96
N GLN A 68 8.39 14.64 -18.28
CA GLN A 68 7.73 13.70 -17.38
C GLN A 68 6.96 14.53 -16.35
N THR A 69 5.65 14.65 -16.54
CA THR A 69 4.75 15.22 -15.54
C THR A 69 4.78 14.30 -14.33
N ALA A 70 5.65 14.60 -13.37
CA ALA A 70 5.58 14.01 -12.05
C ALA A 70 4.17 14.29 -11.51
N LEU A 71 3.41 13.23 -11.24
CA LEU A 71 2.11 13.38 -10.61
C LEU A 71 2.31 14.19 -9.32
N PRO A 72 1.39 15.15 -9.01
CA PRO A 72 1.50 15.92 -7.79
C PRO A 72 1.54 14.96 -6.58
N PRO A 73 2.31 15.29 -5.53
CA PRO A 73 2.35 14.46 -4.34
C PRO A 73 0.94 14.29 -3.76
N ILE A 74 0.57 13.04 -3.45
CA ILE A 74 -0.77 12.69 -2.93
C ILE A 74 -1.12 13.40 -1.60
N TRP A 75 -0.12 13.97 -0.91
CA TRP A 75 -0.28 14.63 0.39
C TRP A 75 -1.22 15.83 0.35
N ASP A 76 -1.28 16.52 -0.79
CA ASP A 76 -2.13 17.69 -1.00
C ASP A 76 -3.50 17.35 -1.57
N ASP A 77 -3.79 16.06 -1.82
CA ASP A 77 -5.08 15.61 -2.32
C ASP A 77 -6.16 15.86 -1.23
N PRO A 78 -7.21 16.64 -1.53
CA PRO A 78 -8.32 16.89 -0.61
C PRO A 78 -9.17 15.64 -0.34
N GLN A 79 -9.12 14.62 -1.22
CA GLN A 79 -9.82 13.36 -1.05
C GLN A 79 -9.04 12.35 -0.20
N LEU A 80 -7.74 12.58 0.05
CA LEU A 80 -6.93 11.67 0.85
C LEU A 80 -7.37 11.72 2.31
N SER A 81 -7.85 10.58 2.81
CA SER A 81 -8.33 10.41 4.19
C SER A 81 -7.28 10.88 5.22
N PRO A 82 -7.68 11.72 6.19
CA PRO A 82 -6.79 12.12 7.29
C PRO A 82 -6.19 10.94 8.07
N LYS A 83 -6.93 9.81 8.16
CA LYS A 83 -6.44 8.60 8.81
C LYS A 83 -5.26 7.97 8.06
N ILE A 84 -5.32 7.97 6.73
CA ILE A 84 -4.23 7.46 5.89
C ILE A 84 -3.02 8.40 5.99
N LYS A 85 -3.23 9.73 5.96
CA LYS A 85 -2.15 10.71 6.17
C LYS A 85 -1.44 10.48 7.50
N MET A 86 -2.21 10.29 8.58
CA MET A 86 -1.67 10.02 9.91
C MET A 86 -0.92 8.68 9.97
N ALA A 87 -1.48 7.60 9.42
CA ALA A 87 -0.83 6.30 9.39
C ALA A 87 0.52 6.34 8.66
N CYS A 88 0.57 7.03 7.52
CA CYS A 88 1.81 7.26 6.79
C CYS A 88 2.82 8.09 7.61
N ALA A 89 2.36 9.07 8.39
CA ALA A 89 3.23 9.86 9.26
C ALA A 89 3.83 9.01 10.37
N VAL A 90 3.00 8.23 11.08
CA VAL A 90 3.43 7.31 12.15
C VAL A 90 4.42 6.28 11.63
N ALA A 91 4.12 5.63 10.51
CA ALA A 91 5.03 4.64 9.94
C ALA A 91 6.38 5.24 9.52
N ARG A 92 6.36 6.47 8.97
CA ARG A 92 7.57 7.18 8.58
C ARG A 92 8.41 7.57 9.79
N GLU A 93 7.79 8.06 10.86
CA GLU A 93 8.47 8.40 12.11
C GLU A 93 9.11 7.15 12.75
N ALA A 94 8.45 6.00 12.65
CA ALA A 94 8.98 4.71 13.06
C ALA A 94 10.01 4.10 12.08
N GLY A 95 10.39 4.81 11.00
CA GLY A 95 11.46 4.40 10.09
C GLY A 95 11.05 3.46 8.95
N PHE A 96 9.75 3.24 8.76
CA PHE A 96 9.25 2.33 7.74
C PHE A 96 8.88 3.02 6.44
N ARG A 97 9.17 2.36 5.32
CA ARG A 97 8.89 2.88 3.98
C ARG A 97 7.55 2.45 3.41
N TYR A 98 6.99 1.36 3.92
CA TYR A 98 5.77 0.77 3.38
C TYR A 98 4.82 0.38 4.50
N ILE A 99 3.54 0.62 4.25
CA ILE A 99 2.45 0.17 5.11
C ILE A 99 1.41 -0.53 4.25
N TRP A 100 0.67 -1.43 4.89
CA TRP A 100 -0.52 -2.05 4.32
C TRP A 100 -1.73 -1.67 5.16
N ILE A 101 -2.80 -1.24 4.49
CA ILE A 101 -4.04 -0.78 5.12
C ILE A 101 -5.19 -1.54 4.47
N ASP A 102 -5.96 -2.27 5.25
CA ASP A 102 -7.06 -3.13 4.79
C ASP A 102 -8.06 -2.41 3.88
N SER A 103 -8.43 -1.19 4.25
CA SER A 103 -9.39 -0.35 3.55
C SER A 103 -8.86 0.24 2.24
N CYS A 104 -7.55 0.20 2.03
CA CYS A 104 -6.90 0.64 0.79
C CYS A 104 -6.50 -0.52 -0.12
N CYS A 105 -6.17 -1.67 0.47
CA CYS A 105 -5.51 -2.77 -0.22
C CYS A 105 -6.41 -3.98 -0.48
N ILE A 106 -7.62 -4.02 0.07
CA ILE A 106 -8.62 -5.07 -0.21
C ILE A 106 -9.73 -4.45 -1.06
N ASP A 107 -9.96 -5.00 -2.26
CA ASP A 107 -11.16 -4.72 -3.02
C ASP A 107 -12.37 -5.42 -2.39
N LYS A 108 -13.23 -4.61 -1.78
CA LYS A 108 -14.46 -5.08 -1.13
C LYS A 108 -15.61 -5.30 -2.11
N VAL A 109 -15.46 -4.90 -3.37
CA VAL A 109 -16.45 -5.14 -4.45
C VAL A 109 -16.27 -6.55 -5.03
N SER A 110 -15.04 -7.04 -5.08
CA SER A 110 -14.71 -8.42 -5.44
C SER A 110 -15.02 -9.37 -4.29
N SER A 111 -16.11 -10.14 -4.40
CA SER A 111 -16.50 -11.08 -3.35
C SER A 111 -15.48 -12.21 -3.13
N SER A 112 -14.78 -12.63 -4.20
CA SER A 112 -13.71 -13.62 -4.10
C SER A 112 -12.49 -13.07 -3.38
N GLU A 113 -12.00 -11.88 -3.77
CA GLU A 113 -10.88 -11.24 -3.07
C GLU A 113 -11.22 -10.95 -1.61
N LEU A 114 -12.41 -10.43 -1.34
CA LEU A 114 -12.87 -10.16 0.02
C LEU A 114 -12.89 -11.44 0.88
N SER A 115 -13.39 -12.55 0.33
CA SER A 115 -13.45 -13.82 1.06
C SER A 115 -12.06 -14.39 1.33
N GLU A 116 -11.17 -14.31 0.34
CA GLU A 116 -9.78 -14.74 0.46
C GLU A 116 -9.02 -13.89 1.47
N ALA A 117 -9.27 -12.58 1.46
CA ALA A 117 -8.65 -11.67 2.40
C ALA A 117 -9.11 -11.95 3.83
N ILE A 118 -10.41 -12.14 4.03
CA ILE A 118 -10.97 -12.57 5.31
C ILE A 118 -10.28 -13.84 5.85
N ASN A 119 -10.03 -14.82 4.98
CA ASN A 119 -9.40 -16.09 5.37
C ASN A 119 -7.89 -15.96 5.65
N SER A 120 -7.26 -14.86 5.24
CA SER A 120 -5.81 -14.68 5.27
C SER A 120 -5.35 -13.60 6.25
N MET A 121 -6.25 -12.71 6.69
CA MET A 121 -5.93 -11.57 7.57
C MET A 121 -5.18 -11.98 8.85
N TYR A 122 -5.58 -13.09 9.49
CA TYR A 122 -4.88 -13.57 10.69
C TYR A 122 -3.40 -13.85 10.40
N ALA A 123 -3.10 -14.51 9.28
CA ALA A 123 -1.72 -14.79 8.89
C ALA A 123 -0.96 -13.51 8.55
N TRP A 124 -1.58 -12.56 7.84
CA TRP A 124 -0.93 -11.28 7.51
C TRP A 124 -0.62 -10.44 8.73
N TYR A 125 -1.49 -10.46 9.74
CA TYR A 125 -1.25 -9.80 11.02
C TYR A 125 -0.07 -10.44 11.75
N GLY A 126 0.03 -11.77 11.76
CA GLY A 126 1.17 -12.48 12.35
C GLY A 126 2.48 -12.34 11.59
N ASP A 127 2.44 -12.12 10.28
CA ASP A 127 3.62 -11.94 9.43
C ASP A 127 4.13 -10.48 9.39
N ALA A 128 3.32 -9.52 9.86
CA ALA A 128 3.70 -8.13 9.99
C ALA A 128 4.80 -7.96 11.03
N ASP A 129 5.72 -7.02 10.79
CA ASP A 129 6.76 -6.70 11.77
C ASP A 129 6.16 -5.92 12.95
N ILE A 130 5.23 -5.01 12.66
CA ILE A 130 4.43 -4.30 13.65
C ILE A 130 3.03 -4.00 13.10
N CYS A 131 2.05 -4.10 13.98
CA CYS A 131 0.69 -3.65 13.74
C CYS A 131 0.42 -2.38 14.56
N HIS A 132 -0.07 -1.33 13.92
CA HIS A 132 -0.49 -0.11 14.62
C HIS A 132 -2.00 0.00 14.63
N THR A 133 -2.60 0.19 15.81
CA THR A 133 -4.04 0.39 15.97
C THR A 133 -4.36 1.76 16.55
N TYR A 134 -5.22 2.53 15.88
CA TYR A 134 -5.71 3.80 16.40
C TYR A 134 -7.08 3.64 17.08
N LEU A 135 -7.12 3.95 18.38
CA LEU A 135 -8.32 3.83 19.22
C LEU A 135 -8.84 5.21 19.64
N ALA A 136 -9.80 5.77 18.89
CA ALA A 136 -10.26 7.15 19.14
C ALA A 136 -10.93 7.39 20.52
N ASP A 137 -11.28 6.32 21.25
CA ASP A 137 -11.84 6.33 22.61
C ASP A 137 -10.79 6.06 23.70
N VAL A 138 -9.52 5.88 23.33
CA VAL A 138 -8.40 5.69 24.25
C VAL A 138 -7.50 6.92 24.14
N PRO A 139 -7.23 7.65 25.23
CA PRO A 139 -6.38 8.83 25.18
C PRO A 139 -4.92 8.44 24.91
N PRO A 140 -4.14 9.31 24.25
CA PRO A 140 -2.70 9.09 24.08
C PRO A 140 -2.00 8.93 25.43
N GLY A 141 -1.09 7.96 25.51
CA GLY A 141 -0.33 7.67 26.73
C GLY A 141 -1.10 6.89 27.81
N ASP A 142 -2.32 6.41 27.50
CA ASP A 142 -2.99 5.42 28.35
C ASP A 142 -2.11 4.17 28.49
N ALA A 143 -2.07 3.60 29.69
CA ALA A 143 -1.26 2.42 29.99
C ALA A 143 -2.15 1.17 29.94
N PRO A 144 -2.10 0.34 28.87
CA PRO A 144 -3.06 -0.74 28.65
C PRO A 144 -3.13 -1.78 29.78
N HIS A 145 -2.06 -1.88 30.57
CA HIS A 145 -1.92 -2.81 31.68
C HIS A 145 -2.44 -2.27 33.02
N SER A 146 -2.76 -0.97 33.12
CA SER A 146 -3.36 -0.38 34.31
C SER A 146 -4.79 -0.89 34.52
N GLU A 147 -5.22 -1.01 35.78
CA GLU A 147 -6.59 -1.42 36.11
C GLU A 147 -7.62 -0.39 35.62
N ASP A 148 -7.30 0.90 35.72
CA ASP A 148 -8.16 2.03 35.34
C ASP A 148 -7.97 2.48 33.88
N SER A 149 -7.34 1.64 33.05
CA SER A 149 -7.00 1.99 31.67
C SER A 149 -8.24 2.13 30.77
N SER A 150 -8.31 3.23 30.03
CA SER A 150 -9.37 3.46 29.04
C SER A 150 -9.35 2.43 27.90
N PHE A 151 -8.18 1.85 27.61
CA PHE A 151 -8.04 0.73 26.69
C PHE A 151 -9.00 -0.40 27.03
N ARG A 152 -9.06 -0.83 28.30
CA ARG A 152 -9.86 -1.98 28.77
C ARG A 152 -11.35 -1.82 28.51
N GLU A 153 -11.84 -0.58 28.56
CA GLU A 153 -13.24 -0.22 28.32
C GLU A 153 -13.52 0.19 26.86
N SER A 154 -12.50 0.09 25.99
CA SER A 154 -12.63 0.52 24.61
C SER A 154 -13.75 -0.23 23.90
N ARG A 155 -14.50 0.51 23.06
CA ARG A 155 -15.46 -0.07 22.12
C ARG A 155 -14.82 -1.06 21.15
N TRP A 156 -13.48 -1.09 21.05
CA TRP A 156 -12.75 -2.07 20.26
C TRP A 156 -13.16 -3.49 20.64
N PHE A 157 -13.21 -3.81 21.93
CA PHE A 157 -13.56 -5.15 22.42
C PHE A 157 -14.98 -5.62 22.08
N ARG A 158 -15.85 -4.73 21.60
CA ARG A 158 -17.22 -5.07 21.16
C ARG A 158 -17.31 -5.43 19.67
N ARG A 159 -16.21 -5.40 18.93
CA ARG A 159 -16.18 -5.71 17.48
C ARG A 159 -15.79 -7.17 17.25
N GLY A 160 -16.40 -7.81 16.25
CA GLY A 160 -16.15 -9.22 15.93
C GLY A 160 -14.73 -9.54 15.44
N TRP A 161 -13.96 -8.54 15.01
CA TRP A 161 -12.60 -8.71 14.49
C TRP A 161 -11.49 -8.51 15.53
N THR A 162 -11.82 -7.95 16.69
CA THR A 162 -10.83 -7.48 17.68
C THR A 162 -9.94 -8.58 18.21
N LEU A 163 -10.49 -9.77 18.42
CA LEU A 163 -9.68 -10.88 18.93
C LEU A 163 -8.51 -11.17 17.99
N GLN A 164 -8.76 -11.26 16.69
CA GLN A 164 -7.72 -11.54 15.71
C GLN A 164 -6.74 -10.36 15.58
N GLU A 165 -7.27 -9.13 15.55
CA GLU A 165 -6.45 -7.90 15.51
C GLU A 165 -5.55 -7.76 16.74
N LEU A 166 -5.93 -8.35 17.89
CA LEU A 166 -5.17 -8.29 19.14
C LEU A 166 -4.16 -9.42 19.30
N ILE A 167 -4.51 -10.65 18.94
CA ILE A 167 -3.68 -11.83 19.26
C ILE A 167 -2.83 -12.34 18.09
N ALA A 168 -3.18 -11.98 16.86
CA ALA A 168 -2.43 -12.43 15.69
C ALA A 168 -1.08 -11.71 15.55
N PRO A 169 -0.98 -10.38 15.75
CA PRO A 169 0.30 -9.69 15.66
C PRO A 169 1.31 -10.17 16.71
N ALA A 170 2.57 -10.29 16.32
CA ALA A 170 3.67 -10.46 17.27
C ALA A 170 3.91 -9.17 18.07
N GLU A 171 3.73 -8.01 17.43
CA GLU A 171 3.86 -6.70 18.04
C GLU A 171 2.67 -5.81 17.63
N LEU A 172 1.94 -5.30 18.62
CA LEU A 172 0.82 -4.39 18.45
C LEU A 172 1.08 -3.10 19.24
N MET A 173 1.09 -1.97 18.54
CA MET A 173 1.22 -0.65 19.14
C MET A 173 -0.09 0.14 19.01
N ILE A 174 -0.59 0.63 20.14
CA ILE A 174 -1.76 1.51 20.19
C ILE A 174 -1.27 2.95 20.05
N ILE A 175 -1.88 3.70 19.13
CA ILE A 175 -1.53 5.09 18.78
C ILE A 175 -2.74 6.02 18.86
#